data_AF-A0A2V8E1E1-F1
#
_entry.id   AF-A0A2V8E1E1-F1
#
_cell.length_a   1.000
_cell.length_b   1.000
_cell.length_c   1.000
_cell.angle_alpha   90.00
_cell.angle_beta   90.00
_cell.angle_gamma   90.00
#
_symmetry.space_group_name_H-M   'P 1'
#
loop_
_entity.id
_entity.type
_entity.pdbx_description
1 polymer ?
#
loop_
_entity_poly.entity_id
_entity_poly.type
_entity_poly.pdbx_seq_one_letter_code
_entity_poly.pdbx_strand_id
1 'polypeptide(L)'
;MFTQLLSRALATTAAIVGLAVSASAQCQNPTTDAQRAQCLGDELRGADRTINRVYAELVKSLPPPDRLTLRDDERAWLKTRDRTCGITWSQGDRATWFADLLRDYQKTVCVVRLTNERVTVLNGYQKANAVAAAPPAPAPSSAPVAPAVPSVPSAPVAPSVPVAREAPAIGATPVYDIVSEPKSQGKWYFEVKVDPAGVLRSAEAAIFIGVTPAASDARAINSGGSSVGTLQSIRRIDKNLDPQVFGFAVDLDNGRLYVGESGAWPDGEPGSAGGNALIQGRGYRMMLTSSVAVNEFLRSGTLTVNLGERGFVYSVPAGYRPLQPR
;
A
#
# COMPACT_ATOMS: atom_id res chain seq x y z
N MET A 1 63.17 -20.97 51.82
CA MET A 1 62.67 -21.05 50.43
C MET A 1 61.24 -20.54 50.42
N PHE A 2 61.02 -19.40 49.77
CA PHE A 2 59.75 -18.68 49.61
C PHE A 2 59.01 -19.17 48.36
N THR A 3 57.72 -19.49 48.46
CA THR A 3 56.74 -19.47 47.34
C THR A 3 55.33 -19.70 47.93
N GLN A 4 54.59 -18.64 48.24
CA GLN A 4 53.61 -17.91 47.40
C GLN A 4 52.20 -18.53 47.38
N LEU A 5 51.33 -17.89 48.18
CA LEU A 5 49.88 -17.82 48.01
C LEU A 5 49.55 -17.11 46.69
N LEU A 6 48.58 -17.63 45.92
CA LEU A 6 47.84 -16.82 44.96
C LEU A 6 46.35 -17.16 44.99
N SER A 7 45.61 -16.15 45.43
CA SER A 7 44.17 -16.02 45.46
C SER A 7 43.54 -16.32 44.10
N ARG A 8 42.52 -17.19 44.09
CA ARG A 8 41.60 -17.29 42.95
C ARG A 8 40.45 -16.31 43.15
N ALA A 9 40.50 -15.20 42.43
CA ALA A 9 39.37 -14.31 42.24
C ALA A 9 38.28 -15.07 41.45
N LEU A 10 37.10 -15.25 42.04
CA LEU A 10 35.91 -15.67 41.30
C LEU A 10 35.42 -14.48 40.48
N ALA A 11 35.68 -14.50 39.18
CA ALA A 11 35.05 -13.61 38.21
C ALA A 11 33.57 -14.00 38.09
N THR A 12 32.69 -13.18 38.66
CA THR A 12 31.23 -13.27 38.50
C THR A 12 30.87 -12.69 37.14
N THR A 13 30.73 -13.54 36.12
CA THR A 13 30.21 -13.13 34.81
C THR A 13 28.69 -13.02 34.90
N ALA A 14 28.18 -11.81 35.10
CA ALA A 14 26.75 -11.53 34.97
C ALA A 14 26.38 -11.56 33.47
N ALA A 15 25.80 -12.67 33.02
CA ALA A 15 25.20 -12.78 31.70
C ALA A 15 23.94 -11.91 31.68
N ILE A 16 24.05 -10.71 31.13
CA ILE A 16 22.89 -9.89 30.77
C ILE A 16 22.22 -10.56 29.58
N VAL A 17 21.22 -11.41 29.87
CA VAL A 17 20.29 -11.91 28.87
C VAL A 17 19.44 -10.73 28.44
N GLY A 18 19.83 -10.08 27.34
CA GLY A 18 19.00 -9.09 26.67
C GLY A 18 17.71 -9.78 26.20
N LEU A 19 16.60 -9.50 26.87
CA LEU A 19 15.28 -9.77 26.34
C LEU A 19 15.13 -8.92 25.07
N ALA A 20 15.36 -9.54 23.91
CA ALA A 20 14.84 -9.03 22.66
C ALA A 20 13.31 -9.13 22.77
N VAL A 21 12.69 -8.11 23.38
CA VAL A 21 11.27 -7.88 23.22
C VAL A 21 11.10 -7.71 21.72
N SER A 22 10.57 -8.75 21.09
CA SER A 22 10.06 -8.65 19.73
C SER A 22 8.90 -7.68 19.84
N ALA A 23 9.18 -6.39 19.67
CA ALA A 23 8.16 -5.43 19.35
C ALA A 23 7.57 -5.93 18.03
N SER A 24 6.50 -6.73 18.11
CA SER A 24 5.49 -6.69 17.07
C SER A 24 5.11 -5.23 17.01
N ALA A 25 5.74 -4.48 16.11
CA ALA A 25 5.49 -3.06 15.96
C ALA A 25 3.98 -2.93 15.85
N GLN A 26 3.38 -2.02 16.63
CA GLN A 26 1.99 -1.64 16.47
C GLN A 26 1.86 -0.98 15.09
N CYS A 27 1.81 -1.82 14.05
CA CYS A 27 1.81 -1.39 12.66
C CYS A 27 0.48 -0.75 12.29
N GLN A 28 -0.56 -0.98 13.09
CA GLN A 28 -1.82 -0.28 12.96
C GLN A 28 -1.62 1.25 12.91
N ASN A 29 -0.78 1.85 13.77
CA ASN A 29 -0.57 3.30 13.80
C ASN A 29 0.88 3.68 14.19
N PRO A 30 1.87 3.46 13.31
CA PRO A 30 3.26 3.78 13.57
C PRO A 30 3.49 5.30 13.71
N THR A 31 3.91 5.73 14.89
CA THR A 31 4.11 7.15 15.22
C THR A 31 5.52 7.66 14.87
N THR A 32 6.51 6.76 14.77
CA THR A 32 7.90 7.10 14.42
C THR A 32 8.29 6.68 12.99
N ASP A 33 9.29 7.35 12.40
CA ASP A 33 9.83 6.97 11.08
C ASP A 33 10.38 5.53 11.06
N ALA A 34 11.04 5.11 12.14
CA ALA A 34 11.57 3.75 12.26
C ALA A 34 10.44 2.70 12.26
N GLN A 35 9.36 2.93 13.01
CA GLN A 35 8.19 2.04 12.99
C GLN A 35 7.51 2.05 11.63
N ARG A 36 7.34 3.21 11.00
CA ARG A 36 6.76 3.32 9.65
C ARG A 36 7.57 2.51 8.64
N ALA A 37 8.90 2.69 8.63
CA ALA A 37 9.80 1.97 7.74
C ALA A 37 9.76 0.45 7.99
N GLN A 38 9.68 0.02 9.25
CA GLN A 38 9.52 -1.39 9.59
C GLN A 38 8.22 -1.98 9.00
N CYS A 39 7.08 -1.35 9.28
CA CYS A 39 5.77 -1.85 8.89
C CYS A 39 5.55 -1.88 7.38
N LEU A 40 6.02 -0.84 6.68
CA LEU A 40 6.01 -0.81 5.21
C LEU A 40 7.03 -1.79 4.61
N GLY A 41 8.17 -1.98 5.27
CA GLY A 41 9.16 -2.97 4.87
C GLY A 41 8.61 -4.40 4.93
N ASP A 42 7.82 -4.73 5.96
CA ASP A 42 7.14 -6.02 6.04
C ASP A 42 6.12 -6.22 4.93
N GLU A 43 5.32 -5.19 4.61
CA GLU A 43 4.33 -5.23 3.53
C GLU A 43 4.99 -5.40 2.17
N LEU A 44 6.00 -4.59 1.88
CA LEU A 44 6.75 -4.65 0.62
C LEU A 44 7.39 -6.03 0.43
N ARG A 45 8.02 -6.57 1.47
CA ARG A 45 8.56 -7.94 1.44
C ARG A 45 7.45 -8.98 1.22
N GLY A 46 6.26 -8.78 1.80
CA GLY A 46 5.09 -9.64 1.59
C GLY A 46 4.58 -9.64 0.16
N ALA A 47 4.42 -8.45 -0.43
CA ALA A 47 4.02 -8.26 -1.83
C ALA A 47 5.05 -8.88 -2.78
N ASP A 48 6.34 -8.64 -2.53
CA ASP A 48 7.44 -9.22 -3.32
C ASP A 48 7.47 -10.76 -3.25
N ARG A 49 7.27 -11.35 -2.08
CA ARG A 49 7.15 -12.82 -1.97
C ARG A 49 5.97 -13.34 -2.77
N THR A 50 4.85 -12.62 -2.74
CA THR A 50 3.61 -13.02 -3.41
C THR A 50 3.75 -13.00 -4.92
N ILE A 51 4.24 -11.90 -5.51
CA ILE A 51 4.42 -11.82 -6.96
C ILE A 51 5.44 -12.83 -7.48
N ASN A 52 6.55 -13.03 -6.77
CA ASN A 52 7.57 -14.00 -7.18
C ASN A 52 7.03 -15.44 -7.16
N ARG A 53 6.22 -15.80 -6.17
CA ARG A 53 5.56 -17.12 -6.12
C ARG A 53 4.59 -17.30 -7.29
N VAL A 54 3.68 -16.35 -7.52
CA VAL A 54 2.67 -16.43 -8.59
C VAL A 54 3.34 -16.47 -9.97
N TYR A 55 4.38 -15.64 -10.17
CA TYR A 55 5.19 -15.67 -11.39
C TYR A 55 5.85 -17.03 -11.59
N ALA A 56 6.51 -17.57 -10.56
CA ALA A 56 7.19 -18.88 -10.66
C ALA A 56 6.22 -20.03 -10.95
N GLU A 57 5.03 -20.01 -10.35
CA GLU A 57 3.95 -20.97 -10.63
C GLU A 57 3.47 -20.88 -12.08
N LEU A 58 3.25 -19.65 -12.59
CA LEU A 58 2.82 -19.43 -13.96
C LEU A 58 3.90 -19.85 -14.97
N VAL A 59 5.17 -19.52 -14.75
CA VAL A 59 6.27 -19.95 -15.61
C VAL A 59 6.33 -21.48 -15.73
N LYS A 60 6.07 -22.20 -14.64
CA LYS A 60 6.06 -23.67 -14.63
C LYS A 60 4.92 -24.25 -15.47
N SER A 61 3.76 -23.61 -15.51
CA SER A 61 2.59 -24.09 -16.26
C SER A 61 2.63 -23.75 -17.76
N LEU A 62 3.49 -22.81 -18.16
CA LEU A 62 3.61 -22.35 -19.54
C LEU A 62 4.57 -23.19 -20.40
N PRO A 63 4.33 -23.32 -21.72
CA PRO A 63 5.31 -23.85 -22.66
C PRO A 63 6.49 -22.87 -22.88
N PRO A 64 7.66 -23.32 -23.39
CA PRO A 64 8.87 -22.50 -23.52
C PRO A 64 8.71 -21.12 -24.21
N PRO A 65 8.02 -20.96 -25.35
CA PRO A 65 7.85 -19.65 -25.97
C PRO A 65 7.11 -18.66 -25.05
N ASP A 66 6.05 -19.11 -24.39
CA ASP A 66 5.22 -18.27 -23.53
C ASP A 66 5.96 -17.84 -22.25
N ARG A 67 6.91 -18.65 -21.78
CA ARG A 67 7.80 -18.27 -20.67
C ARG A 67 8.68 -17.07 -21.03
N LEU A 68 9.16 -17.01 -22.27
CA LEU A 68 9.97 -15.88 -22.75
C LEU A 68 9.12 -14.62 -22.86
N THR A 69 7.92 -14.75 -23.43
CA THR A 69 6.95 -13.64 -23.49
C THR A 69 6.61 -13.11 -22.10
N LEU A 70 6.26 -13.98 -21.15
CA LEU A 70 5.93 -13.56 -19.79
C LEU A 70 7.12 -12.86 -19.10
N ARG A 71 8.34 -13.35 -19.29
CA ARG A 71 9.54 -12.73 -18.71
C ARG A 71 9.73 -11.31 -19.24
N ASP A 72 9.55 -11.11 -20.54
CA ASP A 72 9.75 -9.81 -21.17
C ASP A 72 8.62 -8.83 -20.76
N ASP A 73 7.39 -9.34 -20.61
CA ASP A 73 6.26 -8.60 -20.03
C ASP A 73 6.51 -8.16 -18.58
N GLU A 74 7.05 -9.04 -17.71
CA GLU A 74 7.39 -8.68 -16.33
C GLU A 74 8.46 -7.58 -16.28
N ARG A 75 9.47 -7.65 -17.14
CA ARG A 75 10.53 -6.62 -17.23
C ARG A 75 9.97 -5.28 -17.70
N ALA A 76 9.06 -5.29 -18.66
CA ALA A 76 8.37 -4.10 -19.10
C ALA A 76 7.50 -3.52 -17.98
N TRP A 77 6.75 -4.37 -17.26
CA TRP A 77 5.94 -3.98 -16.13
C TRP A 77 6.77 -3.33 -15.00
N LEU A 78 7.91 -3.91 -14.61
CA LEU A 78 8.79 -3.33 -13.59
C LEU A 78 9.23 -1.91 -13.95
N LYS A 79 9.60 -1.65 -15.21
CA LYS A 79 9.97 -0.31 -15.69
C LYS A 79 8.80 0.66 -15.58
N THR A 80 7.60 0.24 -15.98
CA THR A 80 6.39 1.05 -15.85
C THR A 80 6.07 1.34 -14.39
N ARG A 81 6.11 0.33 -13.51
CA ARG A 81 5.90 0.48 -12.07
C ARG A 81 6.83 1.51 -11.47
N ASP A 82 8.14 1.35 -11.70
CA ASP A 82 9.15 2.22 -11.13
C ASP A 82 8.99 3.66 -11.65
N ARG A 83 8.69 3.85 -12.95
CA ARG A 83 8.36 5.16 -13.51
C ARG A 83 7.11 5.77 -12.88
N THR A 84 6.03 5.00 -12.76
CA THR A 84 4.76 5.47 -12.18
C THR A 84 4.93 5.88 -10.72
N CYS A 85 5.71 5.13 -9.95
CA CYS A 85 5.98 5.44 -8.54
C CYS A 85 7.13 6.44 -8.35
N GLY A 86 7.69 7.03 -9.42
CA GLY A 86 8.79 8.00 -9.31
C GLY A 86 10.05 7.43 -8.64
N ILE A 87 10.31 6.15 -8.86
CA ILE A 87 11.48 5.45 -8.35
C ILE A 87 12.67 5.81 -9.24
N THR A 88 13.62 6.55 -8.67
CA THR A 88 14.93 6.74 -9.28
C THR A 88 15.82 5.60 -8.83
N TRP A 89 16.24 4.75 -9.75
CA TRP A 89 17.27 3.76 -9.48
C TRP A 89 18.59 4.48 -9.20
N SER A 90 18.98 4.58 -7.93
CA SER A 90 20.37 4.79 -7.55
C SER A 90 21.14 3.52 -7.96
N GLN A 91 22.39 3.65 -8.41
CA GLN A 91 23.25 2.56 -8.92
C GLN A 91 23.67 1.54 -7.84
N GLY A 92 22.80 1.26 -6.86
CA GLY A 92 23.03 0.36 -5.73
C GLY A 92 22.41 -1.02 -5.94
N ASP A 93 22.75 -1.93 -5.03
CA ASP A 93 22.13 -3.25 -4.96
C ASP A 93 20.67 -3.18 -4.46
N ARG A 94 20.01 -4.35 -4.42
CA ARG A 94 18.62 -4.48 -3.97
C ARG A 94 18.40 -3.98 -2.54
N ALA A 95 19.39 -4.06 -1.66
CA ALA A 95 19.26 -3.61 -0.27
C ALA A 95 19.23 -2.08 -0.20
N THR A 96 20.08 -1.40 -0.97
CA THR A 96 20.06 0.06 -1.10
C THR A 96 18.74 0.55 -1.68
N TRP A 97 18.25 -0.10 -2.76
CA TRP A 97 16.94 0.22 -3.34
C TRP A 97 15.82 0.11 -2.30
N PHE A 98 15.82 -0.96 -1.50
CA PHE A 98 14.82 -1.20 -0.48
C PHE A 98 14.88 -0.13 0.63
N ALA A 99 16.08 0.21 1.10
CA ALA A 99 16.28 1.24 2.11
C ALA A 99 15.87 2.63 1.63
N ASP A 100 16.18 2.98 0.37
CA ASP A 100 15.80 4.26 -0.23
C ASP A 100 14.27 4.37 -0.37
N LEU A 101 13.62 3.29 -0.79
CA LEU A 101 12.17 3.24 -0.93
C LEU A 101 11.46 3.48 0.41
N LEU A 102 11.95 2.90 1.51
CA LEU A 102 11.34 3.05 2.84
C LEU A 102 11.46 4.46 3.44
N ARG A 103 12.30 5.34 2.88
CA ARG A 103 12.36 6.76 3.27
C ARG A 103 11.17 7.55 2.74
N ASP A 104 10.53 7.05 1.68
CA ASP A 104 9.35 7.64 1.07
C ASP A 104 8.20 6.63 1.11
N TYR A 105 7.40 6.73 2.17
CA TYR A 105 6.29 5.81 2.37
C TYR A 105 5.27 5.84 1.24
N GLN A 106 5.13 6.95 0.51
CA GLN A 106 4.17 7.07 -0.59
C GLN A 106 4.63 6.28 -1.80
N LYS A 107 5.93 6.38 -2.11
CA LYS A 107 6.56 5.52 -3.12
C LYS A 107 6.44 4.05 -2.71
N THR A 108 6.65 3.73 -1.44
CA THR A 108 6.49 2.35 -0.95
C THR A 108 5.07 1.84 -1.15
N VAL A 109 4.04 2.60 -0.73
CA VAL A 109 2.62 2.27 -0.91
C VAL A 109 2.28 2.11 -2.40
N CYS A 110 2.80 2.98 -3.27
CA CYS A 110 2.63 2.87 -4.72
C CYS A 110 3.22 1.56 -5.28
N VAL A 111 4.45 1.22 -4.89
CA VAL A 111 5.11 -0.02 -5.34
C VAL A 111 4.32 -1.24 -4.88
N VAL A 112 3.86 -1.26 -3.62
CA VAL A 112 3.02 -2.35 -3.10
C VAL A 112 1.71 -2.45 -3.89
N ARG A 113 1.02 -1.32 -4.12
CA ARG A 113 -0.23 -1.27 -4.89
C ARG A 113 -0.08 -1.89 -6.27
N LEU A 114 0.86 -1.38 -7.07
CA LEU A 114 1.07 -1.86 -8.43
C LEU A 114 1.56 -3.31 -8.48
N THR A 115 2.24 -3.77 -7.43
CA THR A 115 2.62 -5.19 -7.27
C THR A 115 1.40 -6.07 -7.00
N ASN A 116 0.47 -5.64 -6.15
CA ASN A 116 -0.79 -6.35 -5.90
C ASN A 116 -1.70 -6.39 -7.14
N GLU A 117 -1.76 -5.31 -7.91
CA GLU A 117 -2.45 -5.28 -9.21
C GLU A 117 -1.82 -6.28 -10.19
N ARG A 118 -0.49 -6.32 -10.27
CA ARG A 118 0.20 -7.27 -11.15
C ARG A 118 -0.06 -8.72 -10.74
N VAL A 119 -0.09 -9.02 -9.44
CA VAL A 119 -0.48 -10.34 -8.94
C VAL A 119 -1.87 -10.74 -9.45
N THR A 120 -2.82 -9.80 -9.48
CA THR A 120 -4.17 -10.05 -10.02
C THR A 120 -4.13 -10.37 -11.52
N VAL A 121 -3.33 -9.63 -12.29
CA VAL A 121 -3.12 -9.90 -13.73
C VAL A 121 -2.51 -11.29 -13.96
N LEU A 122 -1.45 -11.64 -13.23
CA LEU A 122 -0.78 -12.94 -13.36
C LEU A 122 -1.70 -14.11 -12.99
N ASN A 123 -2.52 -13.96 -11.94
CA ASN A 123 -3.56 -14.93 -11.61
C ASN A 123 -4.62 -15.06 -12.71
N GLY A 124 -4.94 -13.96 -13.40
CA GLY A 124 -5.79 -13.97 -14.59
C GLY A 124 -5.21 -14.84 -15.71
N TYR A 125 -3.91 -14.69 -16.00
CA TYR A 125 -3.22 -15.55 -16.96
C TYR A 125 -3.23 -17.02 -16.54
N GLN A 126 -2.95 -17.32 -15.27
CA GLN A 126 -3.01 -18.70 -14.76
C GLN A 126 -4.39 -19.33 -14.98
N LYS A 127 -5.47 -18.61 -14.66
CA LYS A 127 -6.85 -19.08 -14.87
C LYS A 127 -7.15 -19.34 -16.34
N ALA A 128 -6.79 -18.41 -17.23
CA ALA A 128 -7.01 -18.56 -18.67
C ALA A 128 -6.27 -19.78 -19.23
N ASN A 129 -5.02 -19.99 -18.79
CA ASN A 129 -4.21 -21.14 -19.20
C ASN A 129 -4.77 -22.47 -18.68
N ALA A 130 -5.29 -22.50 -17.45
CA ALA A 130 -5.94 -23.69 -16.90
C ALA A 130 -7.20 -24.08 -17.68
N VAL A 131 -7.99 -23.11 -18.14
CA VAL A 131 -9.17 -23.36 -19.01
C VAL A 131 -8.75 -23.91 -20.37
N ALA A 132 -7.67 -23.38 -20.97
CA ALA A 132 -7.17 -23.86 -22.25
C ALA A 132 -6.59 -25.29 -22.18
N ALA A 133 -6.09 -25.69 -21.02
CA ALA A 133 -5.54 -27.04 -20.79
C ALA A 133 -6.60 -28.10 -20.44
N ALA A 134 -7.84 -27.71 -20.12
CA ALA A 134 -8.91 -28.65 -19.78
C ALA A 134 -9.40 -29.40 -21.03
N PRO A 135 -9.58 -30.73 -20.98
CA PRO A 135 -10.17 -31.47 -22.10
C PRO A 135 -11.59 -30.95 -22.39
N PRO A 136 -12.02 -30.92 -23.66
CA PRO A 136 -13.36 -30.46 -24.01
C PRO A 136 -14.41 -31.29 -23.26
N ALA A 137 -15.41 -30.61 -22.70
CA ALA A 137 -16.56 -31.28 -22.11
C ALA A 137 -17.19 -32.23 -23.15
N PRO A 138 -17.69 -33.41 -22.73
CA PRO A 138 -18.36 -34.32 -23.66
C PRO A 138 -19.51 -33.58 -24.34
N ALA A 139 -19.51 -33.59 -25.68
CA ALA A 139 -20.56 -32.98 -26.46
C ALA A 139 -21.94 -33.55 -26.04
N PRO A 140 -23.00 -32.74 -25.93
CA PRO A 140 -24.34 -33.29 -25.82
C PRO A 140 -24.59 -34.17 -27.05
N SER A 141 -24.98 -35.42 -26.80
CA SER A 141 -25.25 -36.42 -27.84
C SER A 141 -26.24 -35.87 -28.87
N SER A 142 -25.78 -35.65 -30.10
CA SER A 142 -26.60 -35.17 -31.20
C SER A 142 -27.31 -36.32 -31.90
N ALA A 143 -28.58 -36.07 -32.22
CA ALA A 143 -29.45 -36.83 -33.10
C ALA A 143 -28.84 -36.98 -34.53
N PRO A 144 -29.39 -37.87 -35.40
CA PRO A 144 -28.65 -38.45 -36.51
C PRO A 144 -28.33 -37.50 -37.68
N VAL A 145 -27.19 -37.84 -38.30
CA VAL A 145 -26.39 -37.12 -39.31
C VAL A 145 -27.00 -37.18 -40.73
N ALA A 146 -26.90 -36.06 -41.47
CA ALA A 146 -27.07 -35.98 -42.93
C ALA A 146 -25.70 -36.05 -43.64
N PRO A 147 -25.61 -36.51 -44.92
CA PRO A 147 -24.35 -37.01 -45.49
C PRO A 147 -23.36 -35.92 -45.96
N ALA A 148 -22.10 -36.36 -46.04
CA ALA A 148 -20.87 -35.59 -46.07
C ALA A 148 -20.50 -34.94 -47.42
N VAL A 149 -19.75 -33.83 -47.33
CA VAL A 149 -19.01 -33.17 -48.42
C VAL A 149 -17.50 -33.42 -48.19
N PRO A 150 -16.65 -33.57 -49.24
CA PRO A 150 -15.25 -33.98 -49.07
C PRO A 150 -14.35 -32.89 -48.47
N SER A 151 -13.46 -33.33 -47.58
CA SER A 151 -12.53 -32.52 -46.79
C SER A 151 -11.26 -32.13 -47.54
N VAL A 152 -10.87 -30.84 -47.44
CA VAL A 152 -9.52 -30.34 -47.77
C VAL A 152 -8.62 -30.54 -46.54
N PRO A 153 -7.33 -30.94 -46.68
CA PRO A 153 -6.46 -31.14 -45.52
C PRO A 153 -6.01 -29.79 -44.93
N SER A 154 -6.47 -29.51 -43.71
CA SER A 154 -6.02 -28.36 -42.91
C SER A 154 -4.65 -28.65 -42.29
N ALA A 155 -3.72 -27.72 -42.49
CA ALA A 155 -2.41 -27.67 -41.84
C ALA A 155 -2.55 -27.54 -40.30
N PRO A 156 -1.52 -27.93 -39.51
CA PRO A 156 -1.58 -27.84 -38.06
C PRO A 156 -1.59 -26.38 -37.62
N VAL A 157 -2.72 -25.95 -37.04
CA VAL A 157 -2.84 -24.67 -36.35
C VAL A 157 -2.03 -24.77 -35.06
N ALA A 158 -0.90 -24.05 -35.01
CA ALA A 158 -0.19 -23.81 -33.75
C ALA A 158 -1.10 -23.05 -32.78
N PRO A 159 -1.14 -23.38 -31.48
CA PRO A 159 -1.89 -22.60 -30.52
C PRO A 159 -1.19 -21.25 -30.34
N SER A 160 -1.71 -20.23 -31.03
CA SER A 160 -1.38 -18.84 -30.75
C SER A 160 -1.92 -18.46 -29.38
N VAL A 161 -1.02 -18.14 -28.44
CA VAL A 161 -1.39 -17.44 -27.21
C VAL A 161 -2.17 -16.19 -27.59
N PRO A 162 -3.35 -15.93 -27.00
CA PRO A 162 -4.04 -14.69 -27.26
C PRO A 162 -3.17 -13.54 -26.74
N VAL A 163 -2.67 -12.75 -27.68
CA VAL A 163 -2.06 -11.44 -27.46
C VAL A 163 -2.94 -10.66 -26.48
N ALA A 164 -2.32 -10.21 -25.38
CA ALA A 164 -2.79 -9.20 -24.43
C ALA A 164 -4.31 -8.95 -24.46
N ARG A 165 -5.09 -9.87 -23.89
CA ARG A 165 -6.48 -9.56 -23.55
C ARG A 165 -6.47 -8.65 -22.32
N GLU A 166 -6.97 -7.45 -22.55
CA GLU A 166 -7.33 -6.45 -21.56
C GLU A 166 -7.92 -7.11 -20.30
N ALA A 167 -7.45 -6.67 -19.14
CA ALA A 167 -7.86 -7.22 -17.86
C ALA A 167 -9.39 -7.24 -17.74
N PRO A 168 -10.01 -8.30 -17.19
CA PRO A 168 -11.46 -8.36 -17.08
C PRO A 168 -11.96 -7.21 -16.21
N ALA A 169 -12.67 -6.26 -16.83
CA ALA A 169 -13.42 -5.22 -16.13
C ALA A 169 -14.71 -5.84 -15.57
N ILE A 170 -14.71 -6.20 -14.29
CA ILE A 170 -15.97 -6.46 -13.56
C ILE A 170 -15.86 -5.82 -12.17
N GLY A 171 -16.73 -4.84 -11.92
CA GLY A 171 -16.81 -4.08 -10.67
C GLY A 171 -16.28 -2.65 -10.83
N ALA A 172 -16.89 -1.70 -10.13
CA ALA A 172 -16.56 -0.26 -10.19
C ALA A 172 -15.05 0.00 -10.26
N THR A 173 -14.64 1.02 -11.05
CA THR A 173 -13.24 1.45 -11.18
C THR A 173 -12.58 1.48 -9.81
N PRO A 174 -11.46 0.76 -9.62
CA PRO A 174 -10.82 0.70 -8.32
C PRO A 174 -10.34 2.10 -7.92
N VAL A 175 -10.77 2.54 -6.75
CA VAL A 175 -10.40 3.81 -6.12
C VAL A 175 -9.32 3.48 -5.11
N TYR A 176 -8.17 4.12 -5.22
CA TYR A 176 -7.09 3.97 -4.26
C TYR A 176 -6.75 5.27 -3.54
N ASP A 177 -7.11 6.39 -4.17
CA ASP A 177 -6.77 7.72 -3.72
C ASP A 177 -8.06 8.54 -3.57
N ILE A 178 -8.15 9.29 -2.47
CA ILE A 178 -9.20 10.28 -2.23
C ILE A 178 -8.48 11.58 -1.94
N VAL A 179 -8.78 12.63 -2.70
CA VAL A 179 -8.15 13.94 -2.56
C VAL A 179 -9.19 15.05 -2.50
N SER A 180 -8.88 16.11 -1.77
CA SER A 180 -9.69 17.34 -1.78
C SER A 180 -9.17 18.33 -2.82
N GLU A 181 -9.97 19.37 -3.05
CA GLU A 181 -9.46 20.62 -3.61
C GLU A 181 -8.38 21.23 -2.69
N PRO A 182 -7.36 21.89 -3.23
CA PRO A 182 -6.30 22.47 -2.43
C PRO A 182 -6.73 23.75 -1.73
N LYS A 183 -6.13 24.01 -0.56
CA LYS A 183 -6.21 25.24 0.22
C LYS A 183 -4.81 25.80 0.42
N SER A 184 -4.65 27.12 0.40
CA SER A 184 -3.33 27.78 0.54
C SER A 184 -3.20 28.68 1.77
N GLN A 185 -4.30 28.91 2.49
CA GLN A 185 -4.37 29.78 3.66
C GLN A 185 -5.53 29.36 4.55
N GLY A 186 -5.54 29.81 5.81
CA GLY A 186 -6.59 29.55 6.78
C GLY A 186 -6.46 28.23 7.52
N LYS A 187 -7.45 27.98 8.38
CA LYS A 187 -7.51 26.84 9.29
C LYS A 187 -8.64 25.90 8.89
N TRP A 188 -8.30 24.66 8.56
CA TRP A 188 -9.20 23.67 7.98
C TRP A 188 -9.25 22.38 8.79
N TYR A 189 -10.40 21.72 8.80
CA TYR A 189 -10.62 20.50 9.57
C TYR A 189 -11.35 19.44 8.74
N PHE A 190 -10.93 18.19 8.90
CA PHE A 190 -11.61 17.01 8.37
C PHE A 190 -11.41 15.80 9.28
N GLU A 191 -12.28 14.79 9.13
CA GLU A 191 -12.18 13.53 9.87
C GLU A 191 -12.11 12.33 8.92
N VAL A 192 -11.35 11.31 9.33
CA VAL A 192 -11.36 10.00 8.68
C VAL A 192 -11.54 8.92 9.74
N LYS A 193 -12.57 8.10 9.59
CA LYS A 193 -12.80 6.92 10.43
C LYS A 193 -12.22 5.69 9.74
N VAL A 194 -11.47 4.88 10.49
CA VAL A 194 -10.95 3.59 10.06
C VAL A 194 -11.42 2.53 11.07
N ASP A 195 -12.01 1.44 10.59
CA ASP A 195 -12.29 0.19 11.32
C ASP A 195 -11.28 -0.86 10.82
N PRO A 196 -10.14 -1.03 11.51
CA PRO A 196 -9.09 -1.93 11.06
C PRO A 196 -9.52 -3.40 11.06
N ALA A 197 -10.36 -3.81 12.01
CA ALA A 197 -10.92 -5.16 12.04
C ALA A 197 -11.81 -5.41 10.83
N GLY A 198 -12.60 -4.41 10.43
CA GLY A 198 -13.39 -4.44 9.21
C GLY A 198 -12.57 -4.50 7.93
N VAL A 199 -11.51 -3.71 7.85
CA VAL A 199 -10.57 -3.75 6.72
C VAL A 199 -9.94 -5.14 6.58
N LEU A 200 -9.44 -5.73 7.68
CA LEU A 200 -8.80 -7.06 7.68
C LEU A 200 -9.69 -8.22 7.24
N ARG A 201 -11.02 -8.08 7.35
CA ARG A 201 -11.95 -9.08 6.80
C ARG A 201 -11.84 -9.17 5.28
N SER A 202 -11.41 -8.11 4.63
CA SER A 202 -11.26 -8.03 3.17
C SER A 202 -9.81 -8.13 2.73
N ALA A 203 -8.90 -7.35 3.32
CA ALA A 203 -7.49 -7.32 2.93
C ALA A 203 -6.58 -6.77 4.04
N GLU A 204 -5.29 -7.13 3.98
CA GLU A 204 -4.24 -6.33 4.64
C GLU A 204 -3.97 -5.09 3.78
N ALA A 205 -3.81 -3.93 4.42
CA ALA A 205 -3.72 -2.65 3.72
C ALA A 205 -2.77 -1.69 4.44
N ALA A 206 -1.99 -0.92 3.68
CA ALA A 206 -1.46 0.36 4.13
C ALA A 206 -2.36 1.48 3.63
N ILE A 207 -2.72 2.41 4.51
CA ILE A 207 -3.54 3.57 4.20
C ILE A 207 -2.85 4.79 4.81
N PHE A 208 -2.30 5.66 3.98
CA PHE A 208 -1.85 6.97 4.45
C PHE A 208 -3.01 7.96 4.42
N ILE A 209 -3.12 8.77 5.46
CA ILE A 209 -4.15 9.80 5.60
C ILE A 209 -3.49 11.08 6.11
N GLY A 210 -3.69 12.19 5.41
CA GLY A 210 -3.17 13.48 5.84
C GLY A 210 -3.31 14.55 4.78
N VAL A 211 -2.28 15.37 4.64
CA VAL A 211 -2.21 16.41 3.61
C VAL A 211 -0.99 16.22 2.72
N THR A 212 -1.14 16.59 1.46
CA THR A 212 -0.06 16.63 0.46
C THR A 212 -0.01 17.99 -0.20
N PRO A 213 1.17 18.50 -0.59
CA PRO A 213 1.26 19.72 -1.37
C PRO A 213 0.42 19.67 -2.66
N ALA A 214 -0.22 20.79 -2.99
CA ALA A 214 -1.08 20.93 -4.16
C ALA A 214 -0.30 20.92 -5.48
N ALA A 215 0.92 21.45 -5.49
CA ALA A 215 1.78 21.44 -6.67
C ALA A 215 2.51 20.10 -6.77
N SER A 216 2.31 19.37 -7.88
CA SER A 216 3.09 18.20 -8.28
C SER A 216 4.48 18.58 -8.79
N ASP A 217 5.07 19.66 -8.29
CA ASP A 217 6.37 20.09 -8.77
C ASP A 217 7.39 19.03 -8.39
N ALA A 218 8.10 18.52 -9.38
CA ALA A 218 9.25 17.64 -9.18
C ALA A 218 10.29 18.24 -8.21
N ARG A 219 10.23 19.57 -7.96
CA ARG A 219 10.98 20.23 -6.90
C ARG A 219 10.49 19.86 -5.49
N ALA A 220 9.19 19.70 -5.23
CA ALA A 220 8.66 19.32 -3.91
C ALA A 220 9.10 17.91 -3.48
N ILE A 221 9.14 16.97 -4.43
CA ILE A 221 9.64 15.59 -4.24
C ILE A 221 11.15 15.59 -3.92
N ASN A 222 11.90 16.54 -4.47
CA ASN A 222 13.35 16.63 -4.30
C ASN A 222 13.82 17.62 -3.21
N SER A 223 12.92 18.36 -2.54
CA SER A 223 13.27 19.40 -1.54
C SER A 223 12.63 19.22 -0.17
N GLY A 224 12.20 18.00 0.18
CA GLY A 224 11.66 17.70 1.51
C GLY A 224 10.24 18.24 1.76
N GLY A 225 9.51 18.63 0.71
CA GLY A 225 8.08 18.96 0.80
C GLY A 225 7.23 17.71 0.76
N SER A 226 7.34 16.87 1.77
CA SER A 226 6.63 15.59 1.85
C SER A 226 5.18 15.78 2.29
N SER A 227 4.33 14.82 1.94
CA SER A 227 3.02 14.69 2.58
C SER A 227 3.20 14.47 4.09
N VAL A 228 2.25 14.97 4.87
CA VAL A 228 2.29 14.93 6.34
C VAL A 228 0.97 14.37 6.85
N GLY A 229 1.02 13.41 7.77
CA GLY A 229 -0.17 12.70 8.23
C GLY A 229 0.15 11.43 9.02
N THR A 230 -0.83 10.54 9.13
CA THR A 230 -0.70 9.22 9.76
C THR A 230 -0.70 8.12 8.70
N LEU A 231 -0.02 7.02 9.02
CA LEU A 231 -0.07 5.78 8.27
C LEU A 231 -0.81 4.74 9.09
N GLN A 232 -1.82 4.10 8.48
CA GLN A 232 -2.50 2.94 9.02
C GLN A 232 -2.01 1.70 8.29
N SER A 233 -1.13 0.90 8.92
CA SER A 233 -0.63 -0.35 8.34
C SER A 233 -1.33 -1.54 8.99
N ILE A 234 -2.46 -1.92 8.42
CA ILE A 234 -3.40 -2.90 8.94
C ILE A 234 -2.98 -4.31 8.49
N ARG A 235 -2.64 -5.18 9.44
CA ARG A 235 -2.08 -6.53 9.23
C ARG A 235 -2.79 -7.58 10.09
N ARG A 236 -2.79 -8.84 9.65
CA ARG A 236 -3.37 -9.98 10.39
C ARG A 236 -2.67 -10.25 11.73
N ILE A 237 -1.43 -9.80 11.88
CA ILE A 237 -0.69 -9.92 13.13
C ILE A 237 -1.14 -8.91 14.19
N ASP A 238 -1.75 -7.79 13.78
CA ASP A 238 -2.17 -6.73 14.68
C ASP A 238 -3.23 -7.23 15.67
N LYS A 239 -3.24 -6.63 16.86
CA LYS A 239 -4.17 -6.91 17.97
C LYS A 239 -4.86 -5.62 18.38
N ASN A 240 -6.02 -5.72 19.02
CA ASN A 240 -6.79 -4.58 19.53
C ASN A 240 -7.18 -3.58 18.44
N LEU A 241 -7.87 -4.09 17.42
CA LEU A 241 -8.23 -3.37 16.20
C LEU A 241 -9.53 -2.58 16.35
N ASP A 242 -9.59 -1.75 17.38
CA ASP A 242 -10.77 -0.91 17.62
C ASP A 242 -10.90 0.16 16.53
N PRO A 243 -12.13 0.52 16.12
CA PRO A 243 -12.34 1.63 15.21
C PRO A 243 -11.78 2.94 15.77
N GLN A 244 -11.08 3.69 14.91
CA GLN A 244 -10.46 4.96 15.25
C GLN A 244 -11.00 6.06 14.34
N VAL A 245 -11.16 7.25 14.90
CA VAL A 245 -11.47 8.47 14.15
C VAL A 245 -10.27 9.39 14.24
N PHE A 246 -9.69 9.71 13.09
CA PHE A 246 -8.60 10.65 12.98
C PHE A 246 -9.16 12.03 12.64
N GLY A 247 -8.90 13.02 13.49
CA GLY A 247 -9.20 14.42 13.22
C GLY A 247 -7.96 15.14 12.71
N PHE A 248 -8.07 15.89 11.62
CA PHE A 248 -6.93 16.60 11.03
C PHE A 248 -7.20 18.09 11.06
N ALA A 249 -6.47 18.82 11.90
CA ALA A 249 -6.51 20.27 11.95
C ALA A 249 -5.32 20.85 11.17
N VAL A 250 -5.60 21.43 10.01
CA VAL A 250 -4.63 21.99 9.08
C VAL A 250 -4.58 23.51 9.27
N ASP A 251 -3.54 24.02 9.90
CA ASP A 251 -3.28 25.45 10.08
C ASP A 251 -2.27 25.92 9.02
N LEU A 252 -2.77 26.42 7.89
CA LEU A 252 -1.91 26.88 6.80
C LEU A 252 -1.31 28.25 7.07
N ASP A 253 -1.91 29.02 7.99
CA ASP A 253 -1.39 30.33 8.39
C ASP A 253 -0.09 30.16 9.20
N ASN A 254 -0.04 29.14 10.07
CA ASN A 254 1.12 28.83 10.91
C ASN A 254 1.97 27.66 10.39
N GLY A 255 1.59 27.05 9.27
CA GLY A 255 2.30 25.90 8.69
C GLY A 255 2.32 24.69 9.62
N ARG A 256 1.17 24.28 10.14
CA ARG A 256 1.03 23.14 11.06
C ARG A 256 -0.06 22.17 10.64
N LEU A 257 0.21 20.88 10.80
CA LEU A 257 -0.79 19.82 10.80
C LEU A 257 -0.84 19.19 12.19
N TYR A 258 -2.00 19.29 12.84
CA TYR A 258 -2.30 18.56 14.06
C TYR A 258 -3.10 17.32 13.67
N VAL A 259 -2.72 16.17 14.21
CA VAL A 259 -3.42 14.89 14.02
C VAL A 259 -3.97 14.48 15.38
N GLY A 260 -5.28 14.34 15.45
CA GLY A 260 -6.01 13.90 16.63
C GLY A 260 -6.51 12.49 16.46
N GLU A 261 -6.52 11.73 17.55
CA GLU A 261 -6.96 10.34 17.60
C GLU A 261 -8.11 10.24 18.59
N SER A 262 -9.31 9.96 18.07
CA SER A 262 -10.53 9.78 18.85
C SER A 262 -10.78 10.93 19.85
N GLY A 263 -10.51 12.16 19.41
CA GLY A 263 -10.70 13.40 20.17
C GLY A 263 -9.50 13.86 20.99
N ALA A 264 -8.46 13.04 21.15
CA ALA A 264 -7.22 13.42 21.82
C ALA A 264 -6.17 13.94 20.81
N TRP A 265 -5.31 14.87 21.23
CA TRP A 265 -4.26 15.46 20.40
C TRP A 265 -2.87 15.12 20.96
N PRO A 266 -2.34 13.92 20.69
CA PRO A 266 -1.13 13.41 21.36
C PRO A 266 0.11 14.27 21.13
N ASP A 267 0.22 14.91 19.97
CA ASP A 267 1.36 15.77 19.60
C ASP A 267 1.09 17.27 19.82
N GLY A 268 0.08 17.60 20.65
CA GLY A 268 -0.31 18.96 21.01
C GLY A 268 -1.59 19.43 20.34
N GLU A 269 -2.36 20.25 21.08
CA GLU A 269 -3.66 20.74 20.62
C GLU A 269 -3.53 21.74 19.46
N PRO A 270 -4.54 21.84 18.57
CA PRO A 270 -4.57 22.84 17.51
C PRO A 270 -4.43 24.27 18.04
N GLY A 271 -3.44 25.00 17.51
CA GLY A 271 -3.06 26.34 17.98
C GLY A 271 -1.95 26.36 19.05
N SER A 272 -1.52 25.20 19.54
CA SER A 272 -0.31 25.08 20.38
C SER A 272 0.97 25.08 19.54
N ALA A 273 2.13 25.09 20.23
CA ALA A 273 3.44 24.93 19.58
C ALA A 273 3.70 23.51 19.02
N GLY A 274 2.81 22.55 19.30
CA GLY A 274 2.88 21.19 18.81
C GLY A 274 2.51 21.04 17.33
N GLY A 275 2.20 19.80 16.94
CA GLY A 275 1.83 19.46 15.57
C GLY A 275 3.00 19.37 14.60
N ASN A 276 2.74 18.68 13.48
CA ASN A 276 3.72 18.44 12.43
C ASN A 276 3.92 19.70 11.58
N ALA A 277 5.16 20.00 11.21
CA ALA A 277 5.48 21.16 10.38
C ALA A 277 5.00 20.97 8.93
N LEU A 278 4.40 22.01 8.38
CA LEU A 278 4.11 22.17 6.97
C LEU A 278 4.95 23.33 6.42
N ILE A 279 5.39 23.20 5.17
CA ILE A 279 6.06 24.31 4.48
C ILE A 279 5.02 25.41 4.23
N GLN A 280 5.23 26.59 4.80
CA GLN A 280 4.38 27.77 4.63
C GLN A 280 4.41 28.32 3.20
N GLY A 281 3.35 29.05 2.82
CA GLY A 281 3.21 29.66 1.50
C GLY A 281 2.89 28.66 0.38
N ARG A 282 2.56 27.40 0.71
CA ARG A 282 2.16 26.37 -0.25
C ARG A 282 0.68 26.02 -0.11
N GLY A 283 0.06 25.65 -1.23
CA GLY A 283 -1.22 24.97 -1.22
C GLY A 283 -1.06 23.52 -0.73
N TYR A 284 -2.01 23.05 0.06
CA TYR A 284 -2.15 21.65 0.48
C TYR A 284 -3.56 21.16 0.20
N ARG A 285 -3.69 19.87 -0.10
CA ARG A 285 -4.96 19.17 -0.17
C ARG A 285 -4.96 18.00 0.80
N MET A 286 -6.15 17.59 1.26
CA MET A 286 -6.28 16.29 1.91
C MET A 286 -5.88 15.20 0.91
N MET A 287 -5.18 14.18 1.40
CA MET A 287 -4.94 12.97 0.66
C MET A 287 -5.11 11.74 1.56
N LEU A 288 -5.91 10.81 1.07
CA LEU A 288 -5.88 9.41 1.46
C LEU A 288 -5.32 8.61 0.30
N THR A 289 -4.35 7.74 0.55
CA THR A 289 -3.78 6.84 -0.46
C THR A 289 -3.59 5.44 0.13
N SER A 290 -3.98 4.39 -0.60
CA SER A 290 -3.94 3.02 -0.10
C SER A 290 -3.20 2.02 -0.99
N SER A 291 -2.62 0.97 -0.40
CA SER A 291 -2.00 -0.15 -1.12
C SER A 291 -3.00 -1.13 -1.74
N VAL A 292 -4.29 -0.99 -1.44
CA VAL A 292 -5.41 -1.77 -2.00
C VAL A 292 -6.57 -0.85 -2.36
N ALA A 293 -7.49 -1.32 -3.20
CA ALA A 293 -8.65 -0.52 -3.60
C ALA A 293 -9.59 -0.31 -2.39
N VAL A 294 -9.98 0.94 -2.13
CA VAL A 294 -10.78 1.34 -0.96
C VAL A 294 -12.29 1.28 -1.21
N ASN A 295 -12.75 0.94 -2.43
CA ASN A 295 -14.18 0.93 -2.77
C ASN A 295 -15.00 0.11 -1.77
N GLU A 296 -14.50 -1.06 -1.39
CA GLU A 296 -15.22 -1.94 -0.46
C GLU A 296 -15.22 -1.40 0.98
N PHE A 297 -14.14 -0.75 1.39
CA PHE A 297 -14.08 -0.12 2.72
C PHE A 297 -15.05 1.05 2.84
N LEU A 298 -15.18 1.83 1.77
CA LEU A 298 -16.14 2.92 1.68
C LEU A 298 -17.58 2.40 1.67
N ARG A 299 -17.87 1.37 0.85
CA ARG A 299 -19.22 0.76 0.77
C ARG A 299 -19.67 0.14 2.09
N SER A 300 -18.77 -0.57 2.77
CA SER A 300 -19.07 -1.23 4.04
C SER A 300 -19.02 -0.27 5.25
N GLY A 301 -18.54 0.96 5.06
CA GLY A 301 -18.41 1.95 6.13
C GLY A 301 -17.28 1.67 7.12
N THR A 302 -16.37 0.73 6.79
CA THR A 302 -15.15 0.47 7.56
C THR A 302 -14.09 1.54 7.32
N LEU A 303 -14.18 2.27 6.21
CA LEU A 303 -13.46 3.51 5.99
C LEU A 303 -14.48 4.60 5.67
N THR A 304 -14.42 5.74 6.35
CA THR A 304 -15.25 6.89 5.97
C THR A 304 -14.45 8.18 6.04
N VAL A 305 -14.63 9.04 5.05
CA VAL A 305 -14.08 10.39 5.02
C VAL A 305 -15.21 11.38 5.28
N ASN A 306 -14.95 12.41 6.07
CA ASN A 306 -15.85 13.55 6.28
C ASN A 306 -15.04 14.83 6.12
N LEU A 307 -15.28 15.59 5.05
CA LEU A 307 -14.61 16.86 4.79
C LEU A 307 -15.42 18.06 5.30
N GLY A 308 -16.63 17.81 5.81
CA GLY A 308 -17.55 18.84 6.29
C GLY A 308 -18.99 18.68 5.81
N GLU A 309 -19.23 17.72 4.90
CA GLU A 309 -20.54 17.47 4.31
C GLU A 309 -21.57 17.04 5.37
N ARG A 310 -21.10 16.47 6.48
CA ARG A 310 -21.90 16.06 7.65
C ARG A 310 -21.24 16.50 8.95
N GLY A 311 -21.98 16.39 10.07
CA GLY A 311 -21.44 16.73 11.38
C GLY A 311 -20.21 15.88 11.71
N PHE A 312 -19.17 16.50 12.27
CA PHE A 312 -18.00 15.80 12.79
C PHE A 312 -18.36 15.03 14.06
N VAL A 313 -17.67 13.91 14.29
CA VAL A 313 -17.82 13.09 15.50
C VAL A 313 -17.28 13.84 16.71
N TYR A 314 -16.13 14.50 16.54
CA TYR A 314 -15.49 15.30 17.57
C TYR A 314 -15.65 16.80 17.30
N SER A 315 -15.52 17.58 18.37
CA SER A 315 -15.60 19.04 18.30
C SER A 315 -14.50 19.60 17.39
N VAL A 316 -14.91 20.45 16.45
CA VAL A 316 -13.98 21.19 15.60
C VAL A 316 -13.21 22.18 16.48
N PRO A 317 -11.86 22.24 16.40
CA PRO A 317 -11.08 23.18 17.19
C PRO A 317 -11.45 24.64 16.88
N ALA A 318 -11.31 25.52 17.89
CA ALA A 318 -11.69 26.92 17.75
C ALA A 318 -10.96 27.61 16.59
N GLY A 319 -11.72 28.29 15.72
CA GLY A 319 -11.19 29.00 14.55
C GLY A 319 -10.96 28.13 13.31
N TYR A 320 -11.13 26.81 13.39
CA TYR A 320 -11.04 25.90 12.24
C TYR A 320 -12.41 25.77 11.54
N ARG A 321 -12.37 25.58 10.23
CA ARG A 321 -13.55 25.40 9.38
C ARG A 321 -13.52 24.03 8.69
N PRO A 322 -14.68 23.46 8.32
CA PRO A 322 -14.68 22.25 7.50
C PRO A 322 -13.88 22.45 6.20
N LEU A 323 -13.09 21.46 5.79
CA LEU A 323 -12.25 21.53 4.60
C LEU A 323 -13.07 21.74 3.33
N GLN A 324 -14.24 21.12 3.26
CA GLN A 324 -15.27 21.36 2.26
C GLN A 324 -16.56 21.80 2.96
N PRO A 325 -17.06 23.02 2.66
CA PRO A 325 -18.34 23.46 3.20
C PRO A 325 -19.49 22.63 2.63
N ARG A 326 -20.61 22.62 3.35
CA ARG A 326 -21.89 22.13 2.84
C ARG A 326 -22.47 23.07 1.79
#